data_AF-A0A975GCG4-F1
#
_entry.id   AF-A0A975GCG4-F1
#
_cell.length_a   1.000
_cell.length_b   1.000
_cell.length_c   1.000
_cell.angle_alpha   90.00
_cell.angle_beta   90.00
_cell.angle_gamma   90.00
#
_symmetry.space_group_name_H-M   'P 1'
#
loop_
_entity.id
_entity.type
_entity.pdbx_description
1 polymer ?
#
loop_
_entity_poly.entity_id
_entity_poly.type
_entity_poly.pdbx_seq_one_letter_code
_entity_poly.pdbx_strand_id
1 'polypeptide(L)'
;MKYIAILLIMAFSTINADEIQRIESIVKDISKLRSDYVKCQDELDLCSLKLKDETQKNIILQDELKLYSNFSKKEKEFRNEIDSLKKRLKEATKALKTKEIENKNLLLSMNENNISSENSNNCFKIQTNEDENKFPDLEMKEKYKQEKQKNVKMQTAQKKDAKIIVFTPSAFRLNKDADIYDAIDGNKIGKWEKRTSFTSNQKTDSWVKVTGYFIDKVWGPSKKEIWVKASDVMQRDK
;
A
#
# COMPACT_ATOMS: atom_id res chain seq x y z
N MET A 1 -52.78 8.34 93.46
CA MET A 1 -51.39 7.89 93.19
C MET A 1 -51.22 7.29 91.80
N LYS A 2 -51.94 6.22 91.42
CA LYS A 2 -51.78 5.58 90.09
C LYS A 2 -52.00 6.50 88.89
N TYR A 3 -53.06 7.32 88.91
CA TYR A 3 -53.35 8.26 87.82
C TYR A 3 -52.35 9.42 87.71
N ILE A 4 -51.75 9.84 88.83
CA ILE A 4 -50.74 10.92 88.87
C ILE A 4 -49.43 10.42 88.25
N ALA A 5 -49.04 9.17 88.52
CA ALA A 5 -47.86 8.56 87.89
C ALA A 5 -48.01 8.45 86.36
N ILE A 6 -49.19 8.08 85.88
CA ILE A 6 -49.48 8.01 84.44
C ILE A 6 -49.41 9.41 83.78
N LEU A 7 -49.93 10.44 84.45
CA LEU A 7 -49.93 11.81 83.95
C LEU A 7 -48.50 12.40 83.92
N LEU A 8 -47.68 12.08 84.92
CA LEU A 8 -46.25 12.41 84.94
C LEU A 8 -45.49 11.74 83.79
N ILE A 9 -45.73 10.45 83.54
CA ILE A 9 -45.08 9.73 82.44
C ILE A 9 -45.47 10.35 81.09
N MET A 10 -46.76 10.68 80.89
CA MET A 10 -47.20 11.34 79.66
C MET A 10 -46.56 12.73 79.46
N ALA A 11 -46.46 13.54 80.52
CA ALA A 11 -45.80 14.84 80.46
C ALA A 11 -44.29 14.72 80.14
N PHE A 12 -43.60 13.72 80.70
CA PHE A 12 -42.19 13.47 80.38
C PHE A 12 -42.00 12.99 78.93
N SER A 13 -42.92 12.18 78.38
CA SER A 13 -42.84 11.77 76.98
C SER A 13 -43.06 12.93 75.99
N THR A 14 -43.91 13.90 76.32
CA THR A 14 -44.11 15.08 75.45
C THR A 14 -42.92 16.02 75.43
N ILE A 15 -42.18 16.12 76.54
CA ILE A 15 -40.98 16.98 76.62
C ILE A 15 -39.84 16.42 75.77
N ASN A 16 -39.71 15.10 75.69
CA ASN A 16 -38.63 14.44 74.94
C ASN A 16 -38.94 14.28 73.44
N ALA A 17 -40.19 14.50 73.01
CA ALA A 17 -40.61 14.28 71.62
C ALA A 17 -39.91 15.23 70.64
N ASP A 18 -39.69 16.49 71.02
CA ASP A 18 -39.06 17.52 70.17
C ASP A 18 -37.56 17.22 69.94
N GLU A 19 -36.84 16.82 70.98
CA GLU A 19 -35.44 16.40 70.85
C GLU A 19 -35.29 15.14 70.00
N ILE A 20 -36.23 14.19 70.09
CA ILE A 20 -36.23 13.00 69.22
C ILE A 20 -36.40 13.39 67.75
N GLN A 21 -37.33 14.29 67.44
CA GLN A 21 -37.54 14.80 66.07
C GLN A 21 -36.31 15.55 65.54
N ARG A 22 -35.68 16.35 66.39
CA ARG A 22 -34.44 17.05 66.06
C ARG A 22 -33.29 16.08 65.76
N ILE A 23 -33.12 15.04 66.58
CA ILE A 23 -32.13 13.99 66.34
C ILE A 23 -32.40 13.28 65.01
N GLU A 24 -33.66 12.95 64.72
CA GLU A 24 -34.04 12.32 63.46
C GLU A 24 -33.71 13.21 62.24
N SER A 25 -33.98 14.51 62.33
CA SER A 25 -33.58 15.48 61.28
C SER A 25 -32.07 15.50 61.07
N ILE A 26 -31.28 15.51 62.16
CA ILE A 26 -29.82 15.50 62.09
C ILE A 26 -29.33 14.20 61.44
N VAL A 27 -29.89 13.05 61.82
CA VAL A 27 -29.52 11.74 61.23
C VAL A 27 -29.86 11.69 59.74
N LYS A 28 -31.00 12.26 59.34
CA LYS A 28 -31.40 12.37 57.94
C LYS A 28 -30.43 13.25 57.15
N ASP A 29 -30.02 14.39 57.70
CA ASP A 29 -29.06 15.30 57.07
C ASP A 29 -27.68 14.64 56.94
N ILE A 30 -27.21 13.94 57.96
CA ILE A 30 -25.94 13.17 57.90
C ILE A 30 -26.02 12.08 56.83
N SER A 31 -27.14 11.37 56.76
CA SER A 31 -27.35 10.30 55.76
C SER A 31 -27.34 10.88 54.34
N LYS A 32 -28.01 12.02 54.15
CA LYS A 32 -28.00 12.75 52.88
C LYS A 32 -26.58 13.20 52.52
N LEU A 33 -25.86 13.81 53.45
CA LEU A 33 -24.49 14.28 53.23
C LEU A 33 -23.55 13.14 52.84
N ARG A 34 -23.68 11.96 53.46
CA ARG A 34 -22.92 10.76 53.09
C ARG A 34 -23.25 10.28 51.68
N SER A 35 -24.55 10.23 51.33
CA SER A 35 -24.98 9.89 49.97
C SER A 35 -24.40 10.86 48.94
N ASP A 36 -24.47 12.16 49.21
CA ASP A 36 -24.00 13.19 48.29
C ASP A 36 -22.46 13.17 48.18
N TYR A 37 -21.75 12.90 49.28
CA TYR A 37 -20.31 12.69 49.26
C TYR A 37 -19.89 11.51 48.37
N VAL A 38 -20.58 10.36 48.49
CA VAL A 38 -20.31 9.19 47.65
C VAL A 38 -20.55 9.51 46.18
N LYS A 39 -21.65 10.19 45.84
CA LYS A 39 -21.92 10.62 44.46
C LYS A 39 -20.83 11.54 43.92
N CYS A 40 -20.41 12.53 44.70
CA CYS A 40 -19.32 13.42 44.31
C CYS A 40 -18.01 12.65 44.09
N GLN A 41 -17.72 11.63 44.91
CA GLN A 41 -16.54 10.79 44.75
C GLN A 41 -16.61 9.96 43.47
N ASP A 42 -17.75 9.33 43.18
CA ASP A 42 -17.97 8.56 41.95
C ASP A 42 -17.84 9.45 40.70
N GLU A 43 -18.39 10.67 40.76
CA GLU A 43 -18.27 11.67 39.69
C GLU A 43 -16.82 12.14 39.49
N LEU A 44 -16.07 12.33 40.57
CA LEU A 44 -14.66 12.68 40.53
C LEU A 44 -13.83 11.56 39.87
N ASP A 45 -14.07 10.31 40.27
CA ASP A 45 -13.38 9.15 39.72
C ASP A 45 -13.68 8.99 38.23
N LEU A 46 -14.95 9.15 37.83
CA LEU A 46 -15.36 9.14 36.43
C LEU A 46 -14.70 10.27 35.62
N CYS A 47 -14.65 11.49 36.17
CA CYS A 47 -13.96 12.61 35.53
C CYS A 47 -12.47 12.33 35.38
N SER A 48 -11.83 11.75 36.40
CA SER A 48 -10.41 11.39 36.36
C SER A 48 -10.11 10.36 35.27
N LEU A 49 -11.01 9.40 35.07
CA LEU A 49 -10.88 8.35 34.06
C LEU A 49 -11.06 8.93 32.65
N LYS A 50 -12.07 9.79 32.45
CA LYS A 50 -12.27 10.52 31.19
C LYS A 50 -11.07 11.41 30.85
N LEU A 51 -10.51 12.11 31.84
CA LEU A 51 -9.34 12.95 31.64
C LEU A 51 -8.13 12.11 31.18
N LYS A 52 -7.91 10.94 31.79
CA LYS A 52 -6.84 10.01 31.35
C LYS A 52 -7.03 9.56 29.91
N ASP A 53 -8.24 9.16 29.52
CA ASP A 53 -8.54 8.77 28.13
C ASP A 53 -8.27 9.91 27.14
N GLU A 54 -8.75 11.12 27.44
CA GLU A 54 -8.50 12.31 26.61
C GLU A 54 -7.01 12.70 26.55
N THR A 55 -6.25 12.53 27.63
CA THR A 55 -4.79 12.75 27.59
C THR A 55 -4.09 11.74 26.68
N GLN A 56 -4.52 10.46 26.71
CA GLN A 56 -3.96 9.44 25.82
C GLN A 56 -4.30 9.73 24.35
N LYS A 57 -5.54 10.13 24.05
CA LYS A 57 -5.93 10.57 22.70
C LYS A 57 -5.08 11.74 22.23
N ASN A 58 -4.86 12.74 23.07
CA ASN A 58 -4.03 13.89 22.72
C ASN A 58 -2.56 13.51 22.45
N ILE A 59 -1.99 12.56 23.19
CA ILE A 59 -0.64 12.05 22.92
C ILE A 59 -0.59 11.39 21.54
N ILE A 60 -1.56 10.52 21.23
CA ILE A 60 -1.65 9.85 19.92
C ILE A 60 -1.77 10.88 18.79
N LEU A 61 -2.65 11.87 18.95
CA LEU A 61 -2.83 12.94 17.96
C LEU A 61 -1.56 13.77 17.75
N GLN A 62 -0.80 14.05 18.81
CA GLN A 62 0.49 14.75 18.67
C GLN A 62 1.51 13.93 17.89
N ASP A 63 1.55 12.61 18.09
CA ASP A 63 2.46 11.73 17.35
C ASP A 63 2.04 11.58 15.88
N GLU A 64 0.74 11.53 15.59
CA GLU A 64 0.21 11.61 14.22
C GLU A 64 0.59 12.93 13.54
N LEU A 65 0.46 14.05 14.22
CA LEU A 65 0.87 15.36 13.68
C LEU A 65 2.36 15.41 13.35
N LYS A 66 3.21 14.86 14.22
CA LYS A 66 4.65 14.74 13.94
C LYS A 66 4.89 13.88 12.70
N LEU A 67 4.19 12.75 12.57
CA LEU A 67 4.29 11.87 11.42
C LEU A 67 3.90 12.59 10.12
N TYR A 68 2.78 13.33 10.10
CA TYR A 68 2.36 14.12 8.94
C TYR A 68 3.37 15.23 8.59
N SER A 69 3.95 15.89 9.59
CA SER A 69 4.97 16.91 9.35
C SER A 69 6.22 16.32 8.66
N ASN A 70 6.60 15.08 9.01
CA ASN A 70 7.72 14.39 8.38
C ASN A 70 7.40 13.98 6.95
N PHE A 71 6.19 13.48 6.69
CA PHE A 71 5.74 13.17 5.33
C PHE A 71 5.72 14.40 4.43
N SER A 72 5.23 15.54 4.94
CA SER A 72 5.22 16.80 4.21
C SER A 72 6.64 17.26 3.80
N LYS A 73 7.61 17.15 4.72
CA LYS A 73 9.02 17.42 4.42
C LYS A 73 9.55 16.51 3.31
N LYS A 74 9.31 15.21 3.43
CA LYS A 74 9.76 14.21 2.44
C LYS A 74 9.12 14.42 1.07
N GLU A 75 7.85 14.80 1.03
CA GLU A 75 7.17 15.13 -0.22
C GLU A 75 7.82 16.35 -0.90
N LYS A 76 8.20 17.37 -0.13
CA LYS A 76 8.94 18.53 -0.65
C LYS A 76 10.32 18.13 -1.20
N GLU A 77 11.04 17.24 -0.51
CA GLU A 77 12.32 16.70 -0.99
C GLU A 77 12.14 15.98 -2.34
N PHE A 78 11.14 15.11 -2.46
CA PHE A 78 10.86 14.42 -3.73
C PHE A 78 10.46 15.38 -4.85
N ARG A 79 9.68 16.43 -4.55
CA ARG A 79 9.37 17.46 -5.56
C ARG A 79 10.64 18.13 -6.08
N ASN A 80 11.54 18.53 -5.18
CA ASN A 80 12.81 19.16 -5.56
C ASN A 80 13.67 18.21 -6.40
N GLU A 81 13.73 16.92 -6.03
CA GLU A 81 14.46 15.91 -6.79
C GLU A 81 13.88 15.74 -8.20
N ILE A 82 12.56 15.60 -8.32
CA ILE A 82 11.86 15.50 -9.60
C ILE A 82 12.18 16.71 -10.49
N ASP A 83 12.15 17.92 -9.94
CA ASP A 83 12.42 19.14 -10.71
C ASP A 83 13.89 19.21 -11.17
N SER A 84 14.83 18.76 -10.33
CA SER A 84 16.24 18.64 -10.72
C SER A 84 16.44 17.61 -11.85
N LEU A 85 15.77 16.47 -11.78
CA LEU A 85 15.83 15.42 -12.80
C LEU A 85 15.20 15.88 -14.11
N LYS A 86 14.06 16.58 -14.06
CA LYS A 86 13.44 17.19 -15.25
C LYS A 86 14.38 18.17 -15.94
N LYS A 87 15.10 19.00 -15.18
CA LYS A 87 16.09 19.93 -15.74
C LYS A 87 17.21 19.19 -16.46
N ARG A 88 17.80 18.16 -15.83
CA ARG A 88 18.83 17.32 -16.43
C ARG A 88 18.35 16.62 -17.71
N LEU A 89 17.11 16.12 -17.71
CA LEU A 89 16.50 15.46 -18.87
C LEU A 89 16.30 16.46 -20.03
N LYS A 90 15.89 17.70 -19.73
CA LYS A 90 15.78 18.78 -20.71
C LYS A 90 17.15 19.16 -21.30
N GLU A 91 18.21 19.16 -20.52
CA GLU A 91 19.57 19.43 -20.99
C GLU A 91 20.10 18.28 -21.87
N ALA A 92 19.94 17.04 -21.42
CA ALA A 92 20.34 15.85 -22.16
C ALA A 92 19.63 15.75 -23.52
N THR A 93 18.32 16.02 -23.56
CA THR A 93 17.54 16.01 -24.82
C THR A 93 17.96 17.10 -25.78
N LYS A 94 18.33 18.30 -25.30
CA LYS A 94 18.91 19.34 -26.15
C LYS A 94 20.26 18.90 -26.73
N ALA A 95 21.15 18.35 -25.91
CA ALA A 95 22.45 17.86 -26.33
C ALA A 95 22.34 16.74 -27.39
N LEU A 96 21.38 15.83 -27.22
CA LEU A 96 21.10 14.77 -28.18
C LEU A 96 20.66 15.34 -29.53
N LYS A 97 19.73 16.29 -29.53
CA LYS A 97 19.28 16.98 -30.77
C LYS A 97 20.44 17.69 -31.48
N THR A 98 21.32 18.36 -30.74
CA THR A 98 22.50 19.00 -31.35
C THR A 98 23.46 17.99 -31.96
N LYS A 99 23.68 16.84 -31.29
CA LYS A 99 24.54 15.77 -31.79
C LYS A 99 23.94 15.06 -33.01
N GLU A 100 22.62 14.88 -33.04
CA GLU A 100 21.92 14.37 -34.23
C GLU A 100 22.08 15.29 -35.45
N ILE A 101 21.99 16.61 -35.25
CA ILE A 101 22.22 17.59 -36.32
C ILE A 101 23.68 17.54 -36.80
N GLU A 102 24.63 17.51 -35.87
CA GLU A 102 26.06 17.41 -36.17
C GLU A 102 26.37 16.15 -36.99
N ASN A 103 25.83 14.99 -36.59
CA ASN A 103 25.99 13.73 -37.32
C ASN A 103 25.36 13.77 -38.72
N LYS A 104 24.18 14.39 -38.87
CA LYS A 104 23.55 14.58 -40.20
C LYS A 104 24.41 15.45 -41.12
N ASN A 105 24.98 16.53 -40.58
CA ASN A 105 25.84 17.43 -41.34
C ASN A 105 27.16 16.74 -41.76
N LEU A 106 27.75 15.93 -40.87
CA LEU A 106 28.92 15.10 -41.18
C LEU A 106 28.64 14.07 -42.28
N LEU A 107 27.46 13.41 -42.26
CA LEU A 107 27.05 12.48 -43.31
C LEU A 107 26.93 13.18 -44.67
N LEU A 108 26.36 14.39 -44.69
CA LEU A 108 26.25 15.19 -45.92
C LEU A 108 27.62 15.55 -46.49
N SER A 109 28.55 16.02 -45.64
CA SER A 109 29.89 16.39 -46.08
C SER A 109 30.74 15.18 -46.51
N MET A 110 30.54 14.00 -45.92
CA MET A 110 31.18 12.75 -46.39
C MET A 110 30.66 12.34 -47.78
N ASN A 111 29.37 12.53 -48.07
CA ASN A 111 28.79 12.19 -49.36
C ASN A 111 29.25 13.14 -50.48
N GLU A 112 29.39 14.44 -50.17
CA GLU A 112 29.93 15.44 -51.10
C GLU A 112 31.41 15.20 -51.46
N ASN A 113 32.21 14.68 -50.52
CA ASN A 113 33.61 14.33 -50.76
C ASN A 113 33.79 13.02 -51.57
N ASN A 114 32.80 12.11 -51.56
CA ASN A 114 32.82 10.93 -52.42
C ASN A 114 32.49 11.28 -53.89
N ILE A 115 31.59 12.24 -54.12
CA ILE A 115 31.20 12.73 -55.46
C ILE A 115 32.38 13.45 -56.16
N SER A 116 33.31 14.04 -55.40
CA SER A 116 34.53 14.65 -55.94
C SER A 116 35.67 13.66 -56.22
N SER A 117 35.53 12.38 -55.83
CA SER A 117 36.50 11.32 -56.13
C SER A 117 36.14 10.46 -57.35
N GLU A 118 34.93 10.62 -57.93
CA GLU A 118 34.49 9.87 -59.12
C GLU A 118 35.01 10.42 -60.46
N ASN A 119 35.77 11.52 -60.46
CA ASN A 119 36.34 12.09 -61.70
C ASN A 119 37.86 11.85 -61.88
N SER A 120 38.40 10.85 -61.20
CA SER A 120 39.71 10.28 -61.51
C SER A 120 39.51 8.93 -62.18
N ASN A 121 39.39 8.96 -63.51
CA ASN A 121 39.68 7.82 -64.36
C ASN A 121 41.00 7.18 -63.91
N ASN A 122 40.93 5.99 -63.29
CA ASN A 122 41.72 4.80 -63.61
C ASN A 122 41.71 3.83 -62.41
N CYS A 123 40.95 2.73 -62.50
CA CYS A 123 41.28 1.53 -61.73
C CYS A 123 40.79 0.27 -62.46
N PHE A 124 41.75 -0.36 -63.12
CA PHE A 124 41.87 -1.78 -63.45
C PHE A 124 40.59 -2.56 -63.81
N LYS A 125 40.52 -2.95 -65.09
CA LYS A 125 39.78 -4.15 -65.51
C LYS A 125 40.28 -5.34 -64.70
N ILE A 126 39.48 -5.78 -63.74
CA ILE A 126 39.68 -7.06 -63.07
C ILE A 126 39.40 -8.14 -64.12
N GLN A 127 40.45 -8.80 -64.58
CA GLN A 127 40.34 -10.13 -65.16
C GLN A 127 39.77 -11.03 -64.08
N THR A 128 38.58 -11.57 -64.32
CA THR A 128 37.97 -12.62 -63.50
C THR A 128 38.78 -13.90 -63.71
N ASN A 129 39.85 -14.07 -62.95
CA ASN A 129 40.40 -15.39 -62.68
C ASN A 129 39.64 -15.93 -61.46
N GLU A 130 38.82 -16.93 -61.71
CA GLU A 130 38.07 -17.70 -60.73
C GLU A 130 39.01 -18.60 -59.92
N ASP A 131 39.82 -18.01 -59.04
CA ASP A 131 40.43 -18.79 -57.96
C ASP A 131 39.63 -18.53 -56.70
N GLU A 132 38.81 -19.52 -56.33
CA GLU A 132 37.98 -19.57 -55.13
C GLU A 132 38.81 -19.22 -53.88
N ASN A 133 38.68 -17.99 -53.38
CA ASN A 133 39.15 -17.64 -52.04
C ASN A 133 38.28 -18.36 -51.01
N LYS A 134 38.67 -19.59 -50.63
CA LYS A 134 38.08 -20.34 -49.53
C LYS A 134 38.52 -19.72 -48.20
N PHE A 135 37.93 -18.59 -47.86
CA PHE A 135 38.03 -18.05 -46.51
C PHE A 135 37.42 -19.10 -45.56
N PRO A 136 38.12 -19.51 -44.47
CA PRO A 136 37.61 -20.55 -43.59
C PRO A 136 36.32 -20.08 -42.91
N ASP A 137 35.26 -20.88 -43.00
CA ASP A 137 34.04 -20.62 -42.25
C ASP A 137 34.34 -20.74 -40.75
N LEU A 138 34.00 -19.70 -39.99
CA LEU A 138 34.34 -19.56 -38.58
C LEU A 138 33.37 -20.39 -37.73
N GLU A 139 33.65 -21.68 -37.60
CA GLU A 139 32.82 -22.53 -36.74
C GLU A 139 33.11 -22.35 -35.24
N MET A 140 32.04 -22.11 -34.47
CA MET A 140 32.12 -22.05 -33.00
C MET A 140 32.46 -23.41 -32.38
N LYS A 141 33.42 -23.43 -31.44
CA LYS A 141 33.85 -24.62 -30.69
C LYS A 141 32.67 -25.31 -29.98
N GLU A 142 32.55 -26.62 -30.16
CA GLU A 142 31.54 -27.56 -29.60
C GLU A 142 31.15 -27.30 -28.13
N LYS A 143 32.13 -26.95 -27.28
CA LYS A 143 31.93 -26.64 -25.86
C LYS A 143 30.90 -25.53 -25.59
N TYR A 144 30.77 -24.56 -26.49
CA TYR A 144 29.79 -23.48 -26.37
C TYR A 144 28.39 -23.87 -26.89
N LYS A 145 28.27 -24.92 -27.72
CA LYS A 145 26.97 -25.45 -28.18
C LYS A 145 26.28 -26.25 -27.06
N GLN A 146 27.06 -26.97 -26.24
CA GLN A 146 26.54 -27.82 -25.16
C GLN A 146 26.02 -27.02 -23.94
N GLU A 147 26.64 -25.88 -23.60
CA GLU A 147 26.15 -25.00 -22.52
C GLU A 147 24.80 -24.36 -22.85
N LYS A 148 24.56 -24.00 -24.13
CA LYS A 148 23.23 -23.55 -24.58
C LYS A 148 22.19 -24.67 -24.47
N GLN A 149 22.53 -25.91 -24.82
CA GLN A 149 21.58 -27.03 -24.79
C GLN A 149 21.27 -27.53 -23.36
N LYS A 150 22.21 -27.47 -22.42
CA LYS A 150 21.94 -27.79 -21.00
C LYS A 150 21.06 -26.72 -20.33
N ASN A 151 21.28 -25.44 -20.64
CA ASN A 151 20.42 -24.35 -20.12
C ASN A 151 19.01 -24.37 -20.73
N VAL A 152 18.84 -24.82 -21.98
CA VAL A 152 17.52 -24.94 -22.62
C VAL A 152 16.72 -26.15 -22.12
N LYS A 153 17.37 -27.29 -21.82
CA LYS A 153 16.69 -28.51 -21.35
C LYS A 153 16.27 -28.47 -19.88
N MET A 154 16.91 -27.64 -19.04
CA MET A 154 16.50 -27.47 -17.64
C MET A 154 15.26 -26.56 -17.49
N GLN A 155 14.91 -25.78 -18.52
CA GLN A 155 13.76 -24.86 -18.52
C GLN A 155 12.50 -25.44 -19.22
N THR A 156 12.59 -26.60 -19.87
CA THR A 156 11.53 -27.15 -20.71
C THR A 156 10.83 -28.40 -20.13
N ALA A 157 10.91 -28.59 -18.81
CA ALA A 157 10.02 -29.49 -18.10
C ALA A 157 9.27 -28.69 -17.02
N GLN A 158 7.97 -28.50 -17.23
CA GLN A 158 7.01 -27.72 -16.41
C GLN A 158 6.88 -26.23 -16.76
N LYS A 159 6.14 -25.93 -17.82
CA LYS A 159 5.17 -24.81 -17.83
C LYS A 159 4.22 -25.03 -18.99
N LYS A 160 3.01 -25.52 -18.70
CA LYS A 160 1.88 -25.39 -19.62
C LYS A 160 1.56 -23.91 -19.66
N ASP A 161 1.83 -23.25 -20.77
CA ASP A 161 1.57 -21.82 -20.95
C ASP A 161 0.07 -21.53 -20.70
N ALA A 162 -0.24 -20.99 -19.52
CA ALA A 162 -1.58 -20.60 -19.15
C ALA A 162 -1.97 -19.35 -19.96
N LYS A 163 -2.85 -19.52 -20.94
CA LYS A 163 -3.36 -18.43 -21.79
C LYS A 163 -4.04 -17.37 -20.92
N ILE A 164 -3.54 -16.13 -20.98
CA ILE A 164 -4.14 -14.99 -20.25
C ILE A 164 -5.39 -14.52 -21.02
N ILE A 165 -6.54 -14.59 -20.35
CA ILE A 165 -7.83 -14.12 -20.86
C ILE A 165 -8.09 -12.72 -20.29
N VAL A 166 -8.19 -11.73 -21.18
CA VAL A 166 -8.59 -10.35 -20.82
C VAL A 166 -10.09 -10.20 -21.02
N PHE A 167 -10.78 -9.61 -20.06
CA PHE A 167 -12.24 -9.44 -20.07
C PHE A 167 -12.66 -8.08 -19.48
N THR A 168 -13.95 -7.74 -19.60
CA THR A 168 -14.48 -6.48 -19.03
C THR A 168 -14.31 -6.42 -17.52
N PRO A 169 -13.84 -5.31 -16.93
CA PRO A 169 -13.61 -5.21 -15.49
C PRO A 169 -14.82 -5.68 -14.69
N SER A 170 -14.62 -6.69 -13.86
CA SER A 170 -15.67 -7.29 -13.02
C SER A 170 -15.23 -7.32 -11.57
N ALA A 171 -16.21 -7.29 -10.66
CA ALA A 171 -15.97 -7.39 -9.23
C ALA A 171 -15.91 -8.86 -8.81
N PHE A 172 -14.95 -9.17 -7.97
CA PHE A 172 -14.70 -10.49 -7.42
C PHE A 172 -14.65 -10.41 -5.89
N ARG A 173 -14.93 -11.55 -5.24
CA ARG A 173 -14.89 -11.67 -3.79
C ARG A 173 -14.24 -12.98 -3.38
N LEU A 174 -13.43 -12.94 -2.33
CA LEU A 174 -12.84 -14.14 -1.75
C LEU A 174 -13.89 -14.99 -1.02
N ASN A 175 -13.91 -16.30 -1.30
CA ASN A 175 -14.82 -17.25 -0.67
C ASN A 175 -14.28 -17.80 0.67
N LYS A 176 -12.97 -17.78 0.85
CA LYS A 176 -12.20 -18.18 2.03
C LYS A 176 -10.99 -17.27 2.19
N ASP A 177 -10.27 -17.40 3.30
CA ASP A 177 -9.00 -16.71 3.44
C ASP A 177 -8.01 -17.23 2.39
N ALA A 178 -7.43 -16.33 1.62
CA ALA A 178 -6.61 -16.69 0.47
C ALA A 178 -5.25 -16.00 0.54
N ASP A 179 -4.24 -16.70 0.06
CA ASP A 179 -2.90 -16.15 -0.08
C ASP A 179 -2.81 -15.31 -1.35
N ILE A 180 -2.10 -14.19 -1.27
CA ILE A 180 -1.82 -13.29 -2.38
C ILE A 180 -0.36 -13.45 -2.82
N TYR A 181 -0.14 -13.35 -4.14
CA TYR A 181 1.16 -13.62 -4.79
C TYR A 181 1.62 -12.44 -5.64
N ASP A 182 2.92 -12.26 -5.81
CA ASP A 182 3.51 -11.21 -6.66
C ASP A 182 3.40 -11.51 -8.16
N ALA A 183 3.39 -12.79 -8.54
CA ALA A 183 3.28 -13.27 -9.92
C ALA A 183 2.48 -14.59 -10.00
N ILE A 184 2.17 -15.02 -11.22
CA ILE A 184 1.67 -16.38 -11.50
C ILE A 184 2.73 -17.38 -11.04
N ASP A 185 2.36 -18.28 -10.12
CA ASP A 185 3.28 -19.21 -9.45
C ASP A 185 4.46 -18.51 -8.74
N GLY A 186 4.26 -17.25 -8.33
CA GLY A 186 5.26 -16.41 -7.68
C GLY A 186 5.37 -16.62 -6.17
N ASN A 187 6.01 -15.67 -5.49
CA ASN A 187 6.16 -15.69 -4.05
C ASN A 187 4.91 -15.15 -3.36
N LYS A 188 4.59 -15.74 -2.20
CA LYS A 188 3.52 -15.25 -1.33
C LYS A 188 3.91 -13.89 -0.74
N ILE A 189 3.13 -12.86 -1.06
CA ILE A 189 3.32 -11.49 -0.56
C ILE A 189 2.45 -11.19 0.67
N GLY A 190 1.45 -12.02 0.97
CA GLY A 190 0.56 -11.83 2.10
C GLY A 190 -0.63 -12.77 2.10
N LYS A 191 -1.60 -12.47 2.96
CA LYS A 191 -2.85 -13.20 3.11
C LYS A 191 -4.00 -12.20 3.19
N TRP A 192 -5.07 -12.47 2.47
CA TRP A 192 -6.31 -11.69 2.50
C TRP A 192 -7.41 -12.50 3.18
N GLU A 193 -8.23 -11.80 3.96
CA GLU A 193 -9.36 -12.40 4.66
C GLU A 193 -10.49 -12.75 3.69
N LYS A 194 -11.25 -13.78 4.04
CA LYS A 194 -12.53 -14.11 3.40
C LYS A 194 -13.39 -12.85 3.27
N ARG A 195 -14.21 -12.77 2.21
CA ARG A 195 -15.09 -11.64 1.90
C ARG A 195 -14.39 -10.35 1.46
N THR A 196 -13.06 -10.31 1.36
CA THR A 196 -12.35 -9.21 0.69
C THR A 196 -12.81 -9.11 -0.75
N SER A 197 -13.17 -7.90 -1.17
CA SER A 197 -13.65 -7.61 -2.53
C SER A 197 -12.55 -6.92 -3.33
N PHE A 198 -12.43 -7.30 -4.60
CA PHE A 198 -11.47 -6.71 -5.51
C PHE A 198 -12.02 -6.68 -6.92
N THR A 199 -11.39 -5.90 -7.79
CA THR A 199 -11.71 -5.80 -9.21
C THR A 199 -10.61 -6.47 -10.02
N SER A 200 -10.99 -7.10 -11.13
CA SER A 200 -10.06 -7.71 -12.07
C SER A 200 -10.56 -7.55 -13.51
N ASN A 201 -9.62 -7.45 -14.45
CA ASN A 201 -9.85 -7.49 -15.89
C ASN A 201 -9.01 -8.58 -16.60
N GLN A 202 -8.26 -9.38 -15.87
CA GLN A 202 -7.34 -10.38 -16.40
C GLN A 202 -7.36 -11.64 -15.53
N LYS A 203 -7.55 -12.80 -16.16
CA LYS A 203 -7.49 -14.11 -15.50
C LYS A 203 -6.82 -15.14 -16.39
N THR A 204 -6.26 -16.16 -15.77
CA THR A 204 -5.91 -17.44 -16.38
C THR A 204 -6.84 -18.52 -15.82
N ASP A 205 -6.66 -19.77 -16.24
CA ASP A 205 -7.46 -20.89 -15.73
C ASP A 205 -7.30 -21.10 -14.21
N SER A 206 -6.13 -20.76 -13.67
CA SER A 206 -5.79 -20.99 -12.25
C SER A 206 -5.58 -19.72 -11.45
N TRP A 207 -5.47 -18.55 -12.08
CA TRP A 207 -5.08 -17.30 -11.42
C TRP A 207 -5.96 -16.12 -11.87
N VAL A 208 -6.20 -15.19 -10.96
CA VAL A 208 -6.91 -13.94 -11.21
C VAL A 208 -6.02 -12.78 -10.81
N LYS A 209 -5.80 -11.83 -11.72
CA LYS A 209 -4.99 -10.64 -11.47
C LYS A 209 -5.84 -9.59 -10.76
N VAL A 210 -5.35 -9.04 -9.66
CA VAL A 210 -6.02 -7.96 -8.94
C VAL A 210 -5.62 -6.63 -9.57
N THR A 211 -6.58 -5.89 -10.13
CA THR A 211 -6.34 -4.53 -10.66
C THR A 211 -6.63 -3.43 -9.66
N GLY A 212 -7.49 -3.70 -8.68
CA GLY A 212 -7.86 -2.76 -7.63
C GLY A 212 -8.61 -3.47 -6.52
N TYR A 213 -8.57 -2.92 -5.31
CA TYR A 213 -9.20 -3.51 -4.13
C TYR A 213 -9.69 -2.40 -3.20
N PHE A 214 -10.53 -2.77 -2.23
CA PHE A 214 -11.11 -1.82 -1.30
C PHE A 214 -10.27 -1.76 -0.01
N ILE A 215 -9.78 -0.57 0.34
CA ILE A 215 -9.11 -0.28 1.60
C ILE A 215 -10.05 0.65 2.36
N ASP A 216 -10.45 0.30 3.59
CA ASP A 216 -11.35 1.11 4.41
C ASP A 216 -12.64 1.55 3.69
N LYS A 217 -13.24 0.63 2.91
CA LYS A 217 -14.44 0.84 2.07
C LYS A 217 -14.25 1.79 0.89
N VAL A 218 -13.05 2.30 0.65
CA VAL A 218 -12.71 3.11 -0.52
C VAL A 218 -12.02 2.24 -1.57
N TRP A 219 -12.49 2.30 -2.82
CA TRP A 219 -11.84 1.58 -3.91
C TRP A 219 -10.54 2.29 -4.31
N GLY A 220 -9.45 1.53 -4.43
CA GLY A 220 -8.17 2.03 -4.92
C GLY A 220 -7.56 1.10 -5.97
N PRO A 221 -6.81 1.65 -6.95
CA PRO A 221 -6.07 0.84 -7.91
C PRO A 221 -4.89 0.15 -7.23
N SER A 222 -4.58 -1.07 -7.67
CA SER A 222 -3.41 -1.78 -7.17
C SER A 222 -2.14 -1.22 -7.79
N LYS A 223 -1.26 -0.64 -6.98
CA LYS A 223 0.06 -0.15 -7.41
C LYS A 223 1.07 -1.28 -7.65
N LYS A 224 0.82 -2.44 -7.05
CA LYS A 224 1.67 -3.64 -7.16
C LYS A 224 0.93 -4.70 -7.94
N GLU A 225 1.69 -5.55 -8.61
CA GLU A 225 1.14 -6.74 -9.24
C GLU A 225 0.77 -7.75 -8.14
N ILE A 226 -0.50 -8.16 -8.12
CA ILE A 226 -1.06 -9.05 -7.12
C ILE A 226 -1.90 -10.09 -7.85
N TRP A 227 -1.66 -11.36 -7.55
CA TRP A 227 -2.37 -12.50 -8.11
C TRP A 227 -3.00 -13.34 -7.00
N VAL A 228 -4.18 -13.88 -7.28
CA VAL A 228 -4.94 -14.77 -6.39
C VAL A 228 -5.34 -16.02 -7.16
N LYS A 229 -5.42 -17.17 -6.50
CA LYS A 229 -5.89 -18.41 -7.12
C LYS A 229 -7.36 -18.32 -7.49
N ALA A 230 -7.71 -18.72 -8.72
CA ALA A 230 -9.08 -18.68 -9.23
C ALA A 230 -10.05 -19.56 -8.41
N SER A 231 -9.56 -20.64 -7.79
CA SER A 231 -10.35 -21.52 -6.91
C SER A 231 -10.90 -20.83 -5.65
N ASP A 232 -10.28 -19.72 -5.26
CA ASP A 232 -10.54 -19.05 -3.98
C ASP A 232 -11.42 -17.80 -4.18
N VAL A 233 -11.87 -17.58 -5.41
CA VAL A 233 -12.51 -16.35 -5.87
C VAL A 233 -13.87 -16.66 -6.47
N MET A 234 -14.86 -15.84 -6.15
CA MET A 234 -16.19 -15.86 -6.75
C MET A 234 -16.44 -14.54 -7.48
N GLN A 235 -16.90 -14.61 -8.72
CA GLN A 235 -17.35 -13.45 -9.48
C GLN A 235 -18.67 -12.95 -8.89
N ARG A 236 -18.81 -11.64 -8.70
CA ARG A 236 -20.10 -11.03 -8.37
C ARG A 236 -20.88 -10.81 -9.66
N ASP A 237 -22.07 -11.37 -9.73
CA ASP A 237 -23.03 -10.99 -10.76
C ASP A 237 -23.42 -9.52 -10.58
N LYS A 238 -23.67 -8.85 -11.71
CA LYS A 238 -24.08 -7.44 -11.76
C LYS A 238 -25.54 -7.29 -11.33
#